data_AF-A0A5B1RDB8-F1
#
_entry.id   AF-A0A5B1RDB8-F1
#
_cell.length_a   1.000
_cell.length_b   1.000
_cell.length_c   1.000
_cell.angle_alpha   90.00
_cell.angle_beta   90.00
_cell.angle_gamma   90.00
#
_symmetry.space_group_name_H-M   'P 1'
#
loop_
_entity.id
_entity.type
_entity.pdbx_description
1 polymer ?
#
loop_
_entity_poly.entity_id
_entity_poly.type
_entity_poly.pdbx_seq_one_letter_code
_entity_poly.pdbx_strand_id
1 'polypeptide(L)'
;MLWSSTTATVILLLSCFLVAQAQQHATSPPAPANDTEVICSPFGPCEPCPDDALNEPFCQPFGNRRLMHCSRNHDSTSTSPITHRPPGHRPLPQDTPQGETPAWESCGRIVEQERADYWEFVACNVLFAALALFLVFARSRRLEALQARKLAARIGLLRSGPGGS
;
A
#
# COMPACT_ATOMS: atom_id res chain seq x y z
N MET A 1 12.66 -39.27 -2.14
CA MET A 1 12.77 -38.02 -2.93
C MET A 1 11.41 -37.44 -3.35
N LEU A 2 10.30 -38.18 -3.24
CA LEU A 2 8.95 -37.69 -3.61
C LEU A 2 8.34 -36.63 -2.67
N TRP A 3 8.77 -36.55 -1.40
CA TRP A 3 8.13 -35.64 -0.42
C TRP A 3 8.51 -34.17 -0.55
N SER A 4 9.60 -33.82 -1.25
CA SER A 4 9.96 -32.40 -1.48
C SER A 4 9.19 -31.76 -2.64
N SER A 5 8.61 -32.56 -3.53
CA SER A 5 7.92 -32.06 -4.71
C SER A 5 6.48 -31.65 -4.43
N THR A 6 5.84 -32.32 -3.45
CA THR A 6 4.46 -32.05 -3.01
C THR A 6 4.37 -30.82 -2.12
N THR A 7 5.39 -30.54 -1.31
CA THR A 7 5.42 -29.32 -0.47
C THR A 7 5.55 -28.05 -1.30
N ALA A 8 6.36 -28.08 -2.36
CA ALA A 8 6.58 -26.93 -3.24
C ALA A 8 5.33 -26.55 -4.06
N THR A 9 4.55 -27.55 -4.49
CA THR A 9 3.30 -27.33 -5.24
C THR A 9 2.18 -26.79 -4.35
N VAL A 10 2.07 -27.26 -3.10
CA VAL A 10 1.07 -26.76 -2.14
C VAL A 10 1.31 -25.29 -1.78
N ILE A 11 2.57 -24.88 -1.61
CA ILE A 11 2.93 -23.47 -1.31
C ILE A 11 2.57 -22.55 -2.47
N LEU A 12 2.84 -22.98 -3.72
CA LEU A 12 2.55 -22.21 -4.93
C LEU A 12 1.05 -22.00 -5.15
N LEU A 13 0.23 -23.00 -4.80
CA LEU A 13 -1.23 -22.91 -4.89
C LEU A 13 -1.82 -21.98 -3.82
N LEU A 14 -1.32 -22.02 -2.58
CA LEU A 14 -1.76 -21.14 -1.49
C LEU A 14 -1.48 -19.65 -1.75
N SER A 15 -0.37 -19.31 -2.42
CA SER A 15 -0.08 -17.92 -2.81
C SER A 15 -1.04 -17.36 -3.86
N CYS A 16 -1.58 -18.20 -4.76
CA CYS A 16 -2.54 -17.75 -5.78
C CYS A 16 -3.92 -17.41 -5.21
N PHE A 17 -4.36 -18.10 -4.16
CA PHE A 17 -5.67 -17.84 -3.55
C PHE A 17 -5.73 -16.53 -2.75
N LEU A 18 -4.62 -16.05 -2.20
CA LEU A 18 -4.57 -14.82 -1.40
C LEU A 18 -4.59 -13.55 -2.27
N VAL A 19 -4.01 -13.60 -3.49
CA VAL A 19 -3.97 -12.44 -4.41
C VAL A 19 -5.34 -12.19 -5.08
N ALA A 20 -6.19 -13.22 -5.19
CA ALA A 20 -7.45 -13.14 -5.93
C ALA A 20 -8.61 -12.42 -5.20
N GLN A 21 -8.47 -12.04 -3.93
CA GLN A 21 -9.55 -11.42 -3.14
C GLN A 21 -9.59 -9.88 -3.23
N ALA A 22 -8.62 -9.24 -3.87
CA ALA A 22 -8.49 -7.79 -3.87
C ALA A 22 -9.12 -7.13 -5.12
N GLN A 23 -10.44 -7.22 -5.31
CA GLN A 23 -11.19 -6.24 -6.13
C GLN A 23 -12.72 -6.46 -6.04
N GLN A 24 -13.44 -5.60 -5.33
CA GLN A 24 -14.86 -5.36 -5.57
C GLN A 24 -15.13 -3.87 -5.81
N HIS A 25 -15.79 -3.61 -6.94
CA HIS A 25 -16.22 -2.32 -7.46
C HIS A 25 -17.54 -1.91 -6.82
N ALA A 26 -17.77 -0.60 -6.64
CA ALA A 26 -19.12 -0.04 -6.64
C ALA A 26 -19.13 1.36 -7.27
N THR A 27 -19.85 1.49 -8.37
CA THR A 27 -20.23 2.76 -9.02
C THR A 27 -21.60 3.16 -8.47
N SER A 28 -21.73 4.36 -7.88
CA SER A 28 -23.01 4.91 -7.45
C SER A 28 -23.50 6.05 -8.36
N PRO A 29 -24.81 6.16 -8.63
CA PRO A 29 -25.40 7.17 -9.52
C PRO A 29 -25.52 8.56 -8.87
N PRO A 30 -25.58 9.65 -9.67
CA PRO A 30 -25.69 11.02 -9.17
C PRO A 30 -27.12 11.37 -8.71
N ALA A 31 -27.23 12.07 -7.57
CA ALA A 31 -28.47 12.62 -7.03
C ALA A 31 -28.78 14.03 -7.61
N PRO A 32 -30.06 14.46 -7.67
CA PRO A 32 -30.47 15.73 -8.29
C PRO A 32 -30.15 16.95 -7.41
N ALA A 33 -29.57 17.99 -8.03
CA ALA A 33 -29.11 19.22 -7.39
C ALA A 33 -30.24 20.23 -7.15
N ASN A 34 -30.25 20.83 -5.96
CA ASN A 34 -31.03 22.02 -5.61
C ASN A 34 -30.07 23.21 -5.44
N ASP A 35 -30.43 24.36 -6.01
CA ASP A 35 -29.50 25.35 -6.56
C ASP A 35 -29.07 26.43 -5.55
N THR A 36 -28.23 26.04 -4.59
CA THR A 36 -27.28 26.97 -3.95
C THR A 36 -25.88 26.48 -4.26
N GLU A 37 -25.24 27.08 -5.26
CA GLU A 37 -23.91 26.68 -5.72
C GLU A 37 -22.86 26.91 -4.61
N VAL A 38 -22.45 25.82 -3.97
CA VAL A 38 -21.34 25.78 -3.03
C VAL A 38 -20.13 25.26 -3.79
N ILE A 39 -19.07 26.05 -3.83
CA ILE A 39 -17.82 25.67 -4.50
C ILE A 39 -16.88 25.13 -3.42
N CYS A 40 -16.52 23.85 -3.53
CA CYS A 40 -15.57 23.20 -2.65
C CYS A 40 -14.23 22.99 -3.35
N SER A 41 -13.13 23.30 -2.67
CA SER A 41 -11.77 23.11 -3.16
C SER A 41 -10.93 22.29 -2.18
N PRO A 42 -10.03 21.41 -2.66
CA PRO A 42 -9.23 20.56 -1.80
C PRO A 42 -8.18 21.33 -1.01
N PHE A 43 -8.05 20.93 0.25
CA PHE A 43 -7.17 21.50 1.25
C PHE A 43 -6.34 20.38 1.90
N GLY A 44 -5.02 20.46 1.79
CA GLY A 44 -4.10 19.52 2.44
C GLY A 44 -3.84 18.20 1.69
N PRO A 45 -2.97 17.34 2.27
CA PRO A 45 -2.59 16.06 1.67
C PRO A 45 -3.72 15.02 1.76
N CYS A 46 -3.58 13.97 0.97
CA CYS A 46 -4.41 12.77 1.09
C CYS A 46 -3.88 11.91 2.23
N GLU A 47 -4.73 11.58 3.19
CA GLU A 47 -4.37 10.84 4.40
C GLU A 47 -5.25 9.60 4.56
N PRO A 48 -4.77 8.56 5.27
CA PRO A 48 -5.59 7.40 5.59
C PRO A 48 -6.79 7.78 6.44
N CYS A 49 -7.93 7.16 6.17
CA CYS A 49 -9.08 7.26 7.04
C CYS A 49 -8.83 6.54 8.36
N PRO A 50 -9.37 7.06 9.49
CA PRO A 50 -9.35 6.34 10.75
C PRO A 50 -10.31 5.13 10.67
N ASP A 51 -10.04 4.11 11.47
CA ASP A 51 -10.72 2.81 11.40
C ASP A 51 -12.24 2.92 11.60
N ASP A 52 -12.69 3.87 12.41
CA ASP A 52 -14.10 4.13 12.72
C ASP A 52 -14.86 4.79 11.57
N ALA A 53 -14.16 5.48 10.65
CA ALA A 53 -14.76 6.19 9.52
C ALA A 53 -14.52 5.49 8.18
N LEU A 54 -13.91 4.30 8.15
CA LEU A 54 -13.54 3.62 6.91
C LEU A 54 -14.75 3.29 6.01
N ASN A 55 -15.93 3.13 6.61
CA ASN A 55 -17.19 2.86 5.92
C ASN A 55 -17.92 4.13 5.44
N GLU A 56 -17.43 5.31 5.80
CA GLU A 56 -18.02 6.57 5.38
C GLU A 56 -17.75 6.84 3.88
N PRO A 57 -18.67 7.52 3.18
CA PRO A 57 -18.55 7.72 1.74
C PRO A 57 -17.31 8.54 1.34
N PHE A 58 -16.83 9.45 2.21
CA PHE A 58 -15.60 10.21 1.97
C PHE A 58 -14.32 9.38 2.09
N CYS A 59 -14.41 8.12 2.51
CA CYS A 59 -13.29 7.18 2.56
C CYS A 59 -13.32 6.18 1.41
N GLN A 60 -14.40 6.08 0.63
CA GLN A 60 -14.54 5.08 -0.41
C GLN A 60 -14.04 5.62 -1.77
N PRO A 61 -13.41 4.80 -2.62
CA PRO A 61 -13.11 3.36 -2.45
C PRO A 61 -11.72 3.06 -1.87
N PHE A 62 -10.87 4.07 -1.69
CA PHE A 62 -9.44 3.86 -1.41
C PHE A 62 -9.06 3.84 0.07
N GLY A 63 -10.02 4.09 0.97
CA GLY A 63 -9.75 4.24 2.40
C GLY A 63 -8.99 5.51 2.76
N ASN A 64 -8.91 6.49 1.85
CA ASN A 64 -8.19 7.74 2.05
C ASN A 64 -9.10 8.94 1.91
N ARG A 65 -8.87 9.97 2.73
CA ARG A 65 -9.62 11.24 2.74
C ARG A 65 -8.69 12.44 2.72
N ARG A 66 -9.19 13.57 2.22
CA ARG A 66 -8.56 14.89 2.35
C ARG A 66 -9.56 15.95 2.76
N LEU A 67 -9.08 17.00 3.40
CA LEU A 67 -9.91 18.14 3.80
C LEU A 67 -10.33 18.95 2.57
N MET A 68 -11.51 19.56 2.67
CA MET A 68 -12.13 20.41 1.65
C MET A 68 -12.57 21.72 2.26
N HIS A 69 -12.40 22.77 1.48
CA HIS A 69 -12.78 24.12 1.80
C HIS A 69 -13.95 24.55 0.92
N CYS A 70 -15.11 24.76 1.52
CA CYS A 70 -16.34 25.08 0.80
C CYS A 70 -16.78 26.52 1.08
N SER A 71 -16.99 27.30 0.02
CA SER A 71 -17.53 28.66 0.10
C SER A 71 -18.80 28.79 -0.75
N ARG A 72 -19.73 29.65 -0.32
CA ARG A 72 -20.98 29.91 -1.03
C ARG A 72 -20.72 30.97 -2.12
N ASN A 73 -21.17 30.73 -3.35
CA ASN A 73 -20.92 31.63 -4.50
C ASN A 73 -21.46 33.07 -4.29
N HIS A 74 -22.38 33.29 -3.35
CA HIS A 74 -22.94 34.60 -3.02
C HIS A 74 -22.01 35.54 -2.22
N ASP A 75 -20.93 35.04 -1.62
CA ASP A 75 -19.99 35.90 -0.86
C ASP A 75 -18.95 36.60 -1.75
N SER A 76 -18.96 36.34 -3.07
CA SER A 76 -18.12 37.04 -4.06
C SER A 76 -18.62 38.46 -4.38
N THR A 77 -19.75 38.89 -3.80
CA THR A 77 -20.26 40.27 -3.96
C THR A 77 -20.20 41.05 -2.64
N SER A 78 -19.05 41.11 -1.98
CA SER A 78 -18.76 42.27 -1.13
C SER A 78 -18.41 43.47 -2.01
N THR A 79 -19.37 43.92 -2.82
CA THR A 79 -19.43 45.32 -3.22
C THR A 79 -19.53 46.09 -1.91
N SER A 80 -18.44 46.75 -1.52
CA SER A 80 -18.47 47.73 -0.45
C SER A 80 -19.65 48.68 -0.72
N PRO A 81 -20.72 48.68 0.07
CA PRO A 81 -21.66 49.77 -0.03
C PRO A 81 -20.96 50.92 0.67
N ILE A 82 -20.46 51.89 -0.11
CA ILE A 82 -20.10 53.22 0.38
C ILE A 82 -21.40 53.84 0.88
N THR A 83 -21.83 53.46 2.08
CA THR A 83 -22.92 54.08 2.79
C THR A 83 -22.29 55.10 3.72
N HIS A 84 -22.32 56.36 3.30
CA HIS A 84 -22.04 57.49 4.17
C HIS A 84 -23.00 57.45 5.38
N ARG A 85 -22.50 57.08 6.57
CA ARG A 85 -23.13 57.40 7.86
C ARG A 85 -22.13 57.27 9.03
N PRO A 86 -22.43 57.89 10.19
CA PRO A 86 -21.62 58.89 10.89
C PRO A 86 -20.48 58.29 11.74
N PRO A 87 -19.52 59.13 12.20
CA PRO A 87 -18.31 58.65 12.84
C PRO A 87 -18.57 58.29 14.30
N GLY A 88 -18.38 57.02 14.63
CA GLY A 88 -18.21 56.61 16.02
C GLY A 88 -18.80 55.25 16.35
N HIS A 89 -18.23 54.18 15.81
CA HIS A 89 -18.04 52.91 16.52
C HIS A 89 -16.92 52.14 15.80
N ARG A 90 -15.84 51.82 16.53
CA ARG A 90 -14.75 50.96 16.05
C ARG A 90 -15.33 49.57 15.78
N PRO A 91 -15.24 49.02 14.55
CA PRO A 91 -15.44 47.59 14.36
C PRO A 91 -14.27 46.86 15.02
N LEU A 92 -14.58 45.86 15.85
CA LEU A 92 -13.63 44.82 16.22
C LEU A 92 -13.07 44.18 14.92
N PRO A 93 -11.82 43.71 14.89
CA PRO A 93 -11.39 42.81 13.83
C PRO A 93 -12.22 41.54 13.97
N GLN A 94 -13.18 41.35 13.07
CA GLN A 94 -13.99 40.14 13.00
C GLN A 94 -13.15 39.08 12.27
N ASP A 95 -12.10 38.61 12.95
CA ASP A 95 -11.34 37.42 12.59
C ASP A 95 -12.20 36.19 12.86
N THR A 96 -13.00 35.80 11.87
CA THR A 96 -13.30 34.39 11.52
C THR A 96 -14.15 34.43 10.25
N PRO A 97 -13.76 33.75 9.15
CA PRO A 97 -14.68 33.48 8.05
C PRO A 97 -15.80 32.57 8.59
N GLN A 98 -16.90 33.19 9.06
CA GLN A 98 -18.10 32.50 9.54
C GLN A 98 -18.80 31.88 8.33
N GLY A 99 -18.43 30.65 7.95
CA GLY A 99 -19.10 29.92 6.89
C GLY A 99 -18.34 28.73 6.32
N GLU A 100 -17.03 28.63 6.57
CA GLU A 100 -16.20 27.57 6.04
C GLU A 100 -16.33 26.32 6.92
N THR A 101 -17.29 25.46 6.58
CA THR A 101 -17.46 24.18 7.28
C THR A 101 -16.41 23.21 6.72
N PRO A 102 -15.48 22.69 7.54
CA PRO A 102 -14.50 21.72 7.06
C PRO A 102 -15.23 20.47 6.59
N ALA A 103 -15.10 20.16 5.31
CA ALA A 103 -15.67 18.98 4.70
C ALA A 103 -14.55 17.99 4.35
N TRP A 104 -14.92 16.72 4.17
CA TRP A 104 -14.00 15.67 3.76
C TRP A 104 -14.42 15.16 2.39
N GLU A 105 -13.44 14.87 1.54
CA GLU A 105 -13.70 14.12 0.30
C GLU A 105 -12.76 12.93 0.18
N SER A 106 -13.20 11.95 -0.63
CA SER A 106 -12.38 10.84 -1.06
C SER A 106 -11.22 11.34 -1.91
N CYS A 107 -10.01 10.86 -1.61
CA CYS A 107 -8.84 11.15 -2.42
C CYS A 107 -8.24 9.87 -3.00
N GLY A 108 -7.20 10.04 -3.82
CA GLY A 108 -6.54 8.94 -4.51
C GLY A 108 -5.76 7.99 -3.58
N ARG A 109 -5.02 7.08 -4.20
CA ARG A 109 -4.09 6.20 -3.49
C ARG A 109 -2.86 6.97 -3.03
N ILE A 110 -2.37 6.65 -1.83
CA ILE A 110 -1.14 7.22 -1.28
C ILE A 110 0.04 6.36 -1.74
N VAL A 111 0.67 6.76 -2.84
CA VAL A 111 1.75 6.01 -3.52
C VAL A 111 2.94 5.71 -2.60
N GLU A 112 3.24 6.64 -1.69
CA GLU A 112 4.34 6.50 -0.74
C GLU A 112 4.13 5.30 0.22
N GLN A 113 2.88 5.08 0.64
CA GLN A 113 2.51 4.00 1.54
C GLN A 113 2.42 2.66 0.80
N GLU A 114 1.71 2.63 -0.34
CA GLU A 114 1.61 1.41 -1.16
C GLU A 114 2.98 0.89 -1.60
N ARG A 115 3.94 1.80 -1.85
CA ARG A 115 5.29 1.42 -2.23
C ARG A 115 6.05 0.74 -1.09
N ALA A 116 5.86 1.16 0.15
CA ALA A 116 6.48 0.51 1.30
C ALA A 116 5.97 -0.93 1.45
N ASP A 117 4.65 -1.10 1.38
CA ASP A 117 3.99 -2.41 1.45
C ASP A 117 4.43 -3.34 0.30
N TYR A 118 4.58 -2.78 -0.91
CA TYR A 118 5.11 -3.51 -2.06
C TYR A 118 6.54 -4.04 -1.82
N TRP A 119 7.42 -3.21 -1.26
CA TRP A 119 8.79 -3.62 -0.98
C TRP A 119 8.88 -4.68 0.12
N GLU A 120 8.01 -4.65 1.11
CA GLU A 120 7.91 -5.72 2.12
C GLU A 120 7.57 -7.06 1.46
N PHE A 121 6.57 -7.07 0.58
CA PHE A 121 6.20 -8.27 -0.16
C PHE A 121 7.36 -8.78 -1.05
N VAL A 122 8.04 -7.88 -1.78
CA VAL A 122 9.19 -8.23 -2.61
C VAL A 122 10.33 -8.81 -1.76
N ALA A 123 10.66 -8.17 -0.63
CA ALA A 123 11.72 -8.62 0.26
C ALA A 123 11.45 -10.02 0.82
N CYS A 124 10.20 -10.30 1.22
CA CYS A 124 9.79 -11.63 1.66
C CYS A 124 10.01 -12.70 0.58
N ASN A 125 9.62 -12.44 -0.67
CA ASN A 125 9.82 -13.38 -1.77
C ASN A 125 11.31 -13.60 -2.11
N VAL A 126 12.11 -12.52 -2.10
CA VAL A 126 13.56 -12.61 -2.30
C VAL A 126 14.22 -13.45 -1.20
N LEU A 127 13.78 -13.29 0.05
CA LEU A 127 14.27 -14.10 1.17
C LEU A 127 13.98 -15.60 0.94
N PHE A 128 12.75 -15.95 0.57
CA PHE A 128 12.40 -17.34 0.26
C PHE A 128 13.21 -17.90 -0.91
N ALA A 129 13.40 -17.12 -1.97
CA ALA A 129 14.22 -17.51 -3.11
C ALA A 129 15.68 -17.75 -2.69
N ALA A 130 16.26 -16.86 -1.88
CA ALA A 130 17.61 -16.99 -1.37
C ALA A 130 17.79 -18.24 -0.49
N LEU A 131 16.83 -18.52 0.41
CA LEU A 131 16.84 -19.72 1.23
C LEU A 131 16.75 -21.00 0.40
N ALA A 132 15.88 -21.02 -0.62
CA ALA A 132 15.76 -22.15 -1.53
C ALA A 132 17.07 -22.42 -2.28
N LEU A 133 17.68 -21.37 -2.84
CA LEU A 133 18.97 -21.46 -3.55
C LEU A 133 20.08 -21.92 -2.60
N PHE A 134 20.14 -21.40 -1.39
CA PHE A 134 21.12 -21.79 -0.38
C PHE A 134 21.01 -23.27 -0.04
N LEU A 135 19.80 -23.77 0.21
CA LEU A 135 19.58 -25.18 0.52
C LEU A 135 19.97 -26.11 -0.64
N VAL A 136 19.62 -25.73 -1.88
CA VAL A 136 20.03 -26.48 -3.08
C VAL A 136 21.55 -26.47 -3.22
N PHE A 137 22.19 -25.32 -3.07
CA PHE A 137 23.64 -25.19 -3.15
C PHE A 137 24.37 -26.03 -2.09
N ALA A 138 23.94 -25.93 -0.82
CA ALA A 138 24.49 -26.71 0.28
C ALA A 138 24.33 -28.21 0.05
N ARG A 139 23.16 -28.64 -0.46
CA ARG A 139 22.90 -30.03 -0.82
C ARG A 139 23.82 -30.50 -1.96
N SER A 140 23.97 -29.71 -3.02
CA SER A 140 24.83 -30.04 -4.16
C SER A 140 26.28 -30.24 -3.72
N ARG A 141 26.83 -29.29 -2.95
CA ARG A 141 28.19 -29.38 -2.39
C ARG A 141 28.38 -30.61 -1.50
N ARG A 142 27.38 -30.94 -0.67
CA ARG A 142 27.42 -32.14 0.18
C ARG A 142 27.44 -33.43 -0.63
N LEU A 143 26.65 -33.51 -1.70
CA LEU A 143 26.60 -34.67 -2.59
C LEU A 143 27.91 -34.85 -3.36
N GLU A 144 28.48 -33.77 -3.88
CA GLU A 144 29.77 -33.77 -4.56
C GLU A 144 30.89 -34.25 -3.62
N ALA A 145 30.93 -33.77 -2.38
CA ALA A 145 31.93 -34.20 -1.39
C ALA A 145 31.81 -35.70 -1.06
N LEU A 146 30.59 -36.25 -1.00
CA LEU A 146 30.37 -37.68 -0.76
C LEU A 146 30.78 -38.53 -1.97
N GLN A 147 30.50 -38.07 -3.19
CA GLN A 147 30.94 -38.74 -4.42
C GLN A 147 32.47 -38.75 -4.54
N ALA A 148 33.13 -37.62 -4.24
CA ALA A 148 34.59 -37.52 -4.22
C ALA A 148 35.21 -38.51 -3.21
N ARG A 149 34.64 -38.63 -2.00
CA ARG A 149 35.07 -39.62 -1.00
C ARG A 149 34.89 -41.06 -1.49
N LYS A 150 33.76 -41.38 -2.13
CA LYS A 150 33.51 -42.72 -2.70
C LYS A 150 34.49 -43.07 -3.81
N LEU A 151 34.85 -42.11 -4.67
CA LEU A 151 35.85 -42.31 -5.73
C LEU A 151 37.24 -42.55 -5.13
N ALA A 152 37.66 -41.72 -4.15
CA ALA A 152 38.94 -41.86 -3.49
C ALA A 152 39.09 -43.21 -2.76
N ALA A 153 38.03 -43.70 -2.11
CA ALA A 153 38.05 -45.02 -1.45
C ALA A 153 38.29 -46.18 -2.44
N ARG A 154 37.77 -46.10 -3.67
CA ARG A 154 37.98 -47.13 -4.70
C ARG A 154 39.39 -47.09 -5.28
N ILE A 155 39.95 -45.90 -5.51
CA ILE A 155 41.31 -45.74 -6.06
C ILE A 155 42.38 -46.07 -5.00
N GLY A 156 42.15 -45.68 -3.74
CA GLY A 156 43.06 -45.98 -2.64
C GLY A 156 43.21 -47.48 -2.34
N LEU A 157 42.15 -48.27 -2.52
CA LEU A 157 42.19 -49.73 -2.35
C LEU A 157 43.01 -50.45 -3.43
N LEU A 158 43.12 -49.92 -4.65
CA LEU A 158 43.93 -50.51 -5.73
C LEU A 158 45.45 -50.37 -5.50
N ARG A 159 45.89 -49.37 -4.73
CA ARG A 159 47.31 -49.08 -4.44
C ARG A 159 47.86 -49.89 -3.27
N SER A 160 47.00 -50.44 -2.41
CA SER A 160 47.39 -51.17 -1.19
C SER A 160 47.26 -52.70 -1.32
N GLY A 161 47.28 -53.23 -2.56
CA GLY A 161 47.34 -54.66 -2.80
C GLY A 161 48.70 -55.25 -2.40
N PRO A 162 48.75 -56.44 -1.76
CA PRO A 162 49.97 -57.07 -1.28
C PRO A 162 50.80 -57.56 -2.47
N GLY A 163 51.78 -56.78 -2.90
CA GLY A 163 52.70 -57.16 -3.98
C GLY A 163 53.91 -56.25 -4.15
N GLY A 164 54.21 -55.40 -3.17
CA GLY A 164 55.37 -54.52 -3.16
C GLY A 164 56.46 -55.01 -2.22
N SER A 165 57.07 -56.17 -2.54
CA SER A 165 58.46 -56.61 -2.29
C SER A 165 58.55 -58.10 -2.57
#